data_AF-A0A0S4LD16-F1
#
_entry.id   AF-A0A0S4LD16-F1
#
_cell.length_a   1.000
_cell.length_b   1.000
_cell.length_c   1.000
_cell.angle_alpha   90.00
_cell.angle_beta   90.00
_cell.angle_gamma   90.00
#
_symmetry.space_group_name_H-M   'P 1'
#
loop_
_entity.id
_entity.type
_entity.pdbx_description
1 polymer ?
#
loop_
_entity_poly.entity_id
_entity_poly.type
_entity_poly.pdbx_seq_one_letter_code
_entity_poly.pdbx_strand_id
1 'polypeptide(L)'
;MPDYKHRTIKLAPKKQGDETWGCAYRIIETSSSGWRFHKGYSYGSFGSRQEAATAALVEAKRIVDALEPLTHRPWPKPSAVLRNYENRIRRFLAWS
;
A
#
# COMPACT_ATOMS: atom_id res chain seq x y z
N MET A 1 0.33 -12.50 24.08
CA MET A 1 -0.53 -11.51 23.38
C MET A 1 -0.33 -11.70 21.88
N PRO A 2 -1.39 -11.70 21.06
CA PRO A 2 -1.21 -11.72 19.61
C PRO A 2 -0.44 -10.46 19.19
N ASP A 3 0.65 -10.64 18.45
CA ASP A 3 1.48 -9.54 17.96
C ASP A 3 0.73 -8.84 16.83
N TYR A 4 -0.09 -7.86 17.18
CA TYR A 4 -0.85 -7.07 16.21
C TYR A 4 0.13 -6.24 15.39
N LYS A 5 0.50 -6.75 14.21
CA LYS A 5 1.24 -5.99 13.22
C LYS A 5 0.28 -5.08 12.46
N HIS A 6 0.41 -3.78 12.66
CA HIS A 6 -0.25 -2.78 11.84
C HIS A 6 0.69 -2.33 10.73
N ARG A 7 0.18 -2.31 9.49
CA ARG A 7 0.95 -1.82 8.33
C ARG A 7 0.24 -0.67 7.66
N THR A 8 0.99 0.37 7.35
CA THR A 8 0.50 1.55 6.61
C THR A 8 1.33 1.76 5.37
N ILE A 9 0.68 1.85 4.20
CA ILE A 9 1.31 2.23 2.94
C ILE A 9 1.04 3.71 2.68
N LYS A 10 2.11 4.49 2.49
CA LYS A 10 2.04 5.90 2.07
C LYS A 10 2.59 6.02 0.66
N LEU A 11 1.84 6.67 -0.21
CA LEU A 11 2.23 6.93 -1.60
C LEU A 11 2.50 8.42 -1.79
N ALA A 12 3.54 8.75 -2.53
CA ALA A 12 3.93 10.11 -2.87
C ALA A 12 4.17 10.20 -4.38
N PRO A 13 3.10 10.39 -5.17
CA PRO A 13 3.20 10.66 -6.60
C PRO A 13 3.87 12.02 -6.83
N LYS A 14 4.80 12.09 -7.77
CA LYS A 14 5.50 13.30 -8.16
C LYS A 14 5.59 13.38 -9.68
N LYS A 15 5.27 14.55 -10.24
CA LYS A 15 5.51 14.85 -11.64
C LYS A 15 7.03 14.98 -11.88
N GLN A 16 7.52 14.28 -12.87
CA GLN A 16 8.91 14.30 -13.33
C GLN A 16 9.11 15.41 -14.37
N GLY A 17 10.37 15.70 -14.71
CA GLY A 17 10.73 16.81 -15.60
C GLY A 17 10.33 16.60 -17.06
N ASP A 18 10.03 15.36 -17.45
CA ASP A 18 9.65 14.89 -18.79
C ASP A 18 8.12 14.79 -18.98
N GLU A 19 7.36 15.53 -18.18
CA GLU A 19 5.89 15.47 -18.07
C GLU A 19 5.31 14.16 -17.55
N THR A 20 6.14 13.14 -17.30
CA THR A 20 5.69 11.87 -16.75
C THR A 20 5.51 11.95 -15.24
N TRP A 21 4.92 10.91 -14.67
CA TRP A 21 4.74 10.73 -13.24
C TRP A 21 5.54 9.54 -12.78
N GLY A 22 6.09 9.64 -11.57
CA GLY A 22 6.49 8.47 -10.80
C GLY A 22 6.02 8.59 -9.37
N CYS A 23 6.09 7.52 -8.61
CA CYS A 23 5.52 7.49 -7.27
C CYS A 23 6.43 6.74 -6.29
N ALA A 24 6.86 7.45 -5.25
CA ALA A 24 7.53 6.82 -4.13
C ALA A 24 6.50 6.16 -3.22
N TYR A 25 6.83 5.00 -2.67
CA TYR A 25 6.03 4.36 -1.63
C TYR A 25 6.84 4.16 -0.35
N ARG A 26 6.14 4.17 0.78
CA ARG A 26 6.68 3.85 2.11
C ARG A 26 5.71 2.90 2.81
N ILE A 27 6.23 1.78 3.29
CA ILE A 27 5.51 0.82 4.12
C ILE A 27 6.03 1.00 5.54
N ILE A 28 5.13 1.27 6.48
CA ILE A 28 5.45 1.41 7.90
C ILE A 28 4.78 0.25 8.61
N GLU A 29 5.57 -0.64 9.20
CA GLU A 29 5.10 -1.74 10.06
C GLU A 29 5.31 -1.33 11.51
N THR A 30 4.25 -1.39 12.31
CA THR A 30 4.29 -1.19 13.76
C THR A 30 3.79 -2.45 14.45
N SER A 31 4.59 -3.00 15.35
CA SER A 31 4.29 -4.15 16.19
C SER A 31 4.40 -3.78 17.67
N SER A 32 4.07 -4.72 18.55
CA SER A 32 4.33 -4.57 19.99
C SER A 32 5.82 -4.45 20.32
N SER A 33 6.69 -4.96 19.43
CA SER A 33 8.14 -5.02 19.56
C SER A 33 8.89 -3.85 18.90
N GLY A 34 8.21 -2.96 18.18
CA GLY A 34 8.83 -1.77 17.59
C GLY A 34 8.24 -1.37 16.24
N TRP A 35 9.02 -0.61 15.47
CA TRP A 35 8.63 -0.16 14.14
C TRP A 35 9.68 -0.56 13.10
N ARG A 36 9.21 -0.89 11.90
CA ARG A 36 10.04 -1.15 10.70
C ARG A 36 9.53 -0.30 9.55
N PHE A 37 10.44 0.10 8.67
CA PHE A 37 10.07 0.86 7.48
C PHE A 37 10.70 0.27 6.23
N HIS A 38 9.93 0.24 5.14
CA HIS A 38 10.40 -0.08 3.81
C HIS A 38 10.07 1.09 2.89
N LYS A 39 11.02 1.51 2.07
CA LYS A 39 10.83 2.58 1.08
C LYS A 39 11.21 2.07 -0.29
N GLY A 40 10.51 2.54 -1.31
CA GLY A 40 10.82 2.24 -2.69
C GLY A 40 10.15 3.20 -3.65
N TYR A 41 10.26 2.89 -4.93
CA TYR A 41 9.72 3.70 -6.01
C TYR A 41 9.05 2.79 -7.04
N SER A 42 7.95 3.25 -7.64
CA SER A 42 7.34 2.57 -8.78
C SER A 42 8.32 2.48 -9.93
N TYR A 43 8.49 1.30 -10.52
CA TYR A 43 9.32 1.15 -11.71
C TYR A 43 8.59 1.72 -12.94
N GLY A 44 9.26 2.57 -13.71
CA GLY A 44 8.74 3.17 -14.94
C GLY A 44 8.31 4.64 -14.82
N SER A 45 7.98 5.20 -15.98
CA SER A 45 7.43 6.55 -16.15
C SER A 45 6.00 6.45 -16.63
N PHE A 46 5.08 7.16 -15.98
CA PHE A 46 3.64 7.02 -16.22
C PHE A 46 3.05 8.30 -16.81
N GLY A 47 2.07 8.17 -17.69
CA GLY A 47 1.40 9.31 -18.30
C GLY A 47 0.50 10.05 -17.32
N SER A 48 0.10 9.40 -16.23
CA SER A 48 -0.78 9.98 -15.22
C SER A 48 -0.34 9.73 -13.78
N ARG A 49 -0.75 10.64 -12.89
CA ARG A 49 -0.58 10.52 -11.44
C ARG A 49 -1.19 9.22 -10.90
N GLN A 50 -2.33 8.81 -11.45
CA GLN A 50 -3.08 7.66 -10.98
C GLN A 50 -2.40 6.35 -11.36
N GLU A 51 -1.86 6.25 -12.58
CA GLU A 51 -1.05 5.11 -13.02
C GLU A 51 0.19 4.94 -12.14
N ALA A 52 0.93 6.03 -11.90
CA ALA A 52 2.09 6.00 -11.01
C ALA A 52 1.74 5.57 -9.59
N ALA A 53 0.64 6.09 -9.03
CA ALA A 53 0.15 5.68 -7.71
C ALA A 53 -0.26 4.21 -7.67
N THR A 54 -0.91 3.72 -8.72
CA THR A 54 -1.35 2.32 -8.84
C THR A 54 -0.16 1.38 -8.92
N ALA A 55 0.83 1.69 -9.75
CA ALA A 55 2.05 0.90 -9.86
C ALA A 55 2.83 0.86 -8.54
N ALA A 56 3.00 2.01 -7.87
CA ALA A 56 3.64 2.06 -6.55
C ALA A 56 2.86 1.26 -5.49
N LEU A 57 1.54 1.24 -5.56
CA LEU A 57 0.69 0.47 -4.65
C LEU A 57 0.84 -1.03 -4.89
N VAL A 58 0.87 -1.48 -6.14
CA VAL A 58 1.07 -2.89 -6.50
C VAL A 58 2.41 -3.38 -5.95
N GLU A 59 3.47 -2.60 -6.11
CA GLU A 59 4.80 -2.96 -5.63
C GLU A 59 4.88 -2.96 -4.11
N ALA A 60 4.29 -1.95 -3.46
CA ALA A 60 4.21 -1.92 -2.02
C ALA A 60 3.41 -3.12 -1.46
N LYS A 61 2.33 -3.53 -2.14
CA LYS A 61 1.55 -4.72 -1.77
C LYS A 61 2.35 -6.00 -1.93
N ARG A 62 3.06 -6.18 -3.04
CA ARG A 62 3.96 -7.35 -3.24
C ARG A 62 4.96 -7.49 -2.10
N ILE A 63 5.52 -6.37 -1.63
CA ILE A 63 6.44 -6.38 -0.47
C ILE A 63 5.68 -6.73 0.81
N VAL A 64 4.50 -6.16 1.06
CA VAL A 64 3.69 -6.53 2.23
C VAL A 64 3.35 -8.03 2.22
N ASP A 65 2.94 -8.57 1.08
CA ASP A 65 2.58 -9.98 0.91
C ASP A 65 3.80 -10.89 1.10
N ALA A 66 4.99 -10.48 0.64
CA ALA A 66 6.24 -11.20 0.87
C ALA A 66 6.75 -11.09 2.33
N LEU A 67 6.38 -10.02 3.04
CA LEU A 67 6.69 -9.83 4.46
C LEU A 67 5.73 -10.58 5.39
N GLU A 68 4.56 -11.00 4.89
CA GLU A 68 3.77 -12.01 5.57
C GLU A 68 4.51 -13.34 5.42
N PRO A 69 4.92 -13.99 6.52
CA PRO A 69 5.36 -15.37 6.40
C PRO A 69 4.23 -16.13 5.74
N LEU A 70 4.55 -17.05 4.81
CA LEU A 70 3.67 -18.06 4.21
C LEU A 70 3.05 -18.94 5.31
N THR A 71 2.27 -18.37 6.21
CA THR A 71 1.39 -19.11 7.08
C THR A 71 0.23 -19.52 6.20
N HIS A 72 0.38 -20.68 5.57
CA HIS A 72 -0.71 -21.57 5.19
C HIS A 72 -1.60 -21.76 6.44
N ARG A 73 -2.47 -20.79 6.72
CA ARG A 73 -3.57 -20.93 7.66
C ARG A 73 -4.82 -20.46 6.92
N PRO A 74 -5.90 -21.25 6.96
CA PRO A 74 -7.13 -20.92 6.26
C PRO A 74 -7.62 -19.56 6.76
N TRP A 75 -7.90 -18.66 5.81
CA TRP A 75 -8.39 -17.31 5.98
C TRP A 75 -9.18 -17.08 7.28
N PRO A 76 -8.68 -16.28 8.25
CA PRO A 76 -9.57 -15.67 9.20
C PRO A 76 -10.31 -14.53 8.47
N LYS A 77 -11.61 -14.46 8.73
CA LYS A 77 -12.60 -13.50 8.19
C LYS A 77 -12.01 -12.11 7.89
N PRO A 78 -12.51 -11.42 6.84
CA PRO A 78 -11.99 -10.11 6.41
C PRO A 78 -11.92 -9.16 7.60
N SER A 79 -10.68 -8.81 7.96
CA SER A 79 -10.36 -7.93 9.07
C SER A 79 -10.90 -6.52 8.78
N ALA A 80 -11.14 -5.75 9.84
CA ALA A 80 -11.74 -4.42 9.78
C ALA A 80 -11.01 -3.44 8.83
N VAL A 81 -9.76 -3.72 8.49
CA VAL A 81 -8.94 -2.96 7.54
C VAL A 81 -9.51 -3.02 6.11
N LEU A 82 -9.93 -4.21 5.66
CA LEU A 82 -10.57 -4.37 4.34
C LEU A 82 -11.93 -3.67 4.29
N ARG A 83 -12.75 -3.82 5.34
CA ARG A 83 -14.09 -3.18 5.41
C ARG A 83 -14.03 -1.65 5.45
N ASN A 84 -13.05 -1.08 6.14
CA ASN A 84 -12.87 0.38 6.16
C ASN A 84 -12.35 0.93 4.83
N TYR A 85 -11.54 0.17 4.09
CA TYR A 85 -11.00 0.63 2.82
C TYR A 85 -12.00 0.52 1.66
N GLU A 86 -12.81 -0.54 1.62
CA GLU A 86 -13.93 -0.66 0.66
C GLU A 86 -14.94 0.48 0.81
N ASN A 87 -15.27 0.85 2.05
CA ASN A 87 -16.15 2.00 2.32
C ASN A 87 -15.53 3.34 1.89
N ARG A 88 -14.20 3.47 1.92
CA ARG A 88 -13.52 4.69 1.49
C ARG A 88 -13.47 4.81 -0.04
N ILE A 89 -13.26 3.71 -0.74
CA ILE A 89 -13.31 3.66 -2.21
C ILE A 89 -14.73 3.93 -2.71
N ARG A 90 -15.75 3.35 -2.08
CA ARG A 90 -17.17 3.61 -2.43
C ARG A 90 -17.58 5.07 -2.24
N ARG A 91 -17.10 5.76 -1.20
CA ARG A 91 -17.36 7.19 -1.01
C ARG A 91 -16.67 8.09 -2.04
N PHE A 92 -15.50 7.67 -2.54
CA PHE A 92 -14.81 8.40 -3.62
C PHE A 92 -15.53 8.25 -4.96
N LEU A 93 -16.23 7.14 -5.20
CA LEU A 93 -16.98 6.88 -6.43
C LEU A 93 -18.38 7.51 -6.46
N ALA A 94 -18.96 7.88 -5.31
CA ALA A 94 -20.30 8.45 -5.22
C ALA A 94 -20.36 9.97 -5.48
N TRP A 95 -19.21 10.61 -5.75
CA TRP A 95 -19.05 12.05 -6.01
C TRP A 95 -18.42 12.29 -7.40
N SER A 96 -18.61 11.36 -8.33
CA SER A 96 -18.33 11.48 -9.77
C SER A 96 -19.63 11.33 -10.53
#